data_AF-A0A940DTW4-F1
#
_entry.id   AF-A0A940DTW4-F1
#
_cell.length_a   1.000
_cell.length_b   1.000
_cell.length_c   1.000
_cell.angle_alpha   90.00
_cell.angle_beta   90.00
_cell.angle_gamma   90.00
#
_symmetry.space_group_name_H-M   'P 1'
#
loop_
_entity.id
_entity.type
_entity.pdbx_description
1 polymer ?
#
loop_
_entity_poly.entity_id
_entity_poly.type
_entity_poly.pdbx_seq_one_letter_code
_entity_poly.pdbx_strand_id
1 'polypeptide(L)'
;MKKVLYAVMLLLGSSIMGLTSCENNLQDEREQDDGQTVSVSITYKLNTDIGQPMAATKADGDVFKEFYEKIIDGTLVAPSYSLTFTEINSGTEYTVDGTWASNDMVSLRTGTYIVKGVSTASGDNIQDKCSIVLSDEITIDTQSTTVAIKADYDCALLVFSDTSIESISNFNGNSETPLFKFSNYFYAFINTTLYSPDSKDAAYLSGTHTNGTTFKITTGNLSFEKGKYYVYNDISASFDLPEMEPGDHNDNNTVVDLSKNGTANCYIVPSAGTYKFNASVQGNSLDPVGNITEADVVWETLNTPESISVGDVINSVSLSDDGYVIFDATGTYGNALIAVKDKNGTILWSWHIWVTDYNPDEDYDVYVGKENYKIMDRNLGALSNTPGDSRALGLIYQWGRKEPFMNKNYISTDDNLQFITSNNEYGTVEYAIQHPLTYICGHTSFVLDWYDDTPNNTLWSETKSKYDPSPVGWKVPSEDVWANFPNDNTGYDATNKGKLIDERYSNPPTWIPLDNDGREAWQGDWQSENATTFWTTKTGSGSFVYVSRISNDSHSYFAHYRAVAISIRCVKE
;
A
#
# COMPACT_ATOMS: atom_id res chain seq x y z
N MET A 1 41.82 60.63 -12.49
CA MET A 1 40.44 60.21 -12.83
C MET A 1 40.51 58.93 -13.66
N LYS A 2 39.93 57.85 -13.11
CA LYS A 2 39.38 56.61 -13.71
C LYS A 2 40.10 55.85 -14.88
N LYS A 3 40.44 54.60 -14.53
CA LYS A 3 40.21 53.29 -15.23
C LYS A 3 41.17 52.78 -16.33
N VAL A 4 42.23 52.08 -15.88
CA VAL A 4 42.53 50.61 -15.92
C VAL A 4 41.45 49.71 -16.61
N LEU A 5 41.71 48.69 -17.46
CA LEU A 5 42.69 47.57 -17.45
C LEU A 5 42.89 46.98 -18.88
N TYR A 6 44.09 46.48 -19.23
CA TYR A 6 44.34 45.53 -20.33
C TYR A 6 45.35 44.44 -19.90
N ALA A 7 45.03 43.20 -20.27
CA ALA A 7 45.85 42.04 -20.67
C ALA A 7 47.16 41.63 -19.93
N VAL A 8 47.09 40.44 -19.33
CA VAL A 8 47.93 39.22 -19.52
C VAL A 8 49.31 39.36 -20.21
N MET A 9 50.39 38.99 -19.50
CA MET A 9 51.40 38.03 -19.98
C MET A 9 52.40 37.61 -18.89
N LEU A 10 52.82 36.35 -18.97
CA LEU A 10 53.73 35.62 -18.08
C LEU A 10 55.21 36.03 -18.18
N LEU A 11 55.94 35.63 -17.13
CA LEU A 11 57.23 34.88 -17.11
C LEU A 11 58.56 35.61 -16.77
N LEU A 12 59.28 34.92 -15.88
CA LEU A 12 60.74 34.83 -15.62
C LEU A 12 61.35 35.71 -14.53
N GLY A 13 61.56 35.06 -13.36
CA GLY A 13 62.91 34.63 -12.96
C GLY A 13 63.77 35.63 -12.19
N SER A 14 64.00 35.36 -10.90
CA SER A 14 65.32 35.56 -10.28
C SER A 14 65.45 34.75 -9.00
N SER A 15 66.67 34.26 -8.84
CA SER A 15 67.11 33.20 -7.94
C SER A 15 67.89 33.77 -6.74
N ILE A 16 68.06 32.95 -5.70
CA ILE A 16 69.25 32.80 -4.81
C ILE A 16 69.05 33.03 -3.29
N MET A 17 69.67 32.08 -2.56
CA MET A 17 69.96 31.92 -1.12
C MET A 17 68.84 31.29 -0.27
N GLY A 18 68.98 30.12 0.39
CA GLY A 18 70.11 29.21 0.64
C GLY A 18 70.18 28.83 2.13
N LEU A 19 70.41 27.52 2.41
CA LEU A 19 70.75 26.85 3.71
C LEU A 19 69.55 26.23 4.49
N THR A 20 69.24 24.93 4.38
CA THR A 20 69.85 23.65 4.89
C THR A 20 69.26 23.17 6.24
N SER A 21 68.53 22.04 6.24
CA SER A 21 68.88 20.82 7.01
C SER A 21 67.87 19.65 6.82
N CYS A 22 68.37 18.55 6.26
CA CYS A 22 68.11 17.10 6.47
C CYS A 22 66.71 16.52 6.76
N GLU A 23 66.20 15.76 5.78
CA GLU A 23 65.81 14.32 5.82
C GLU A 23 65.07 13.74 7.04
N ASN A 24 63.79 13.33 6.90
CA ASN A 24 63.35 12.00 6.42
C ASN A 24 61.88 11.69 6.74
N ASN A 25 61.18 11.20 5.71
CA ASN A 25 60.14 10.16 5.67
C ASN A 25 58.76 10.30 6.35
N LEU A 26 57.77 10.21 5.44
CA LEU A 26 56.50 9.47 5.47
C LEU A 26 55.25 10.13 6.10
N GLN A 27 54.35 10.47 5.16
CA GLN A 27 52.88 10.41 5.20
C GLN A 27 52.14 11.17 6.31
N ASP A 28 51.48 12.25 5.89
CA ASP A 28 50.05 12.42 6.20
C ASP A 28 49.43 13.30 5.09
N GLU A 29 49.01 12.67 3.99
CA GLU A 29 48.00 13.26 3.11
C GLU A 29 46.68 13.21 3.88
N ARG A 30 46.38 14.27 4.62
CA ARG A 30 45.00 14.63 4.92
C ARG A 30 44.62 15.75 3.97
N GLU A 31 44.26 15.37 2.75
CA GLU A 31 43.34 16.19 1.97
C GLU A 31 42.03 16.26 2.77
N GLN A 32 41.77 17.44 3.31
CA GLN A 32 40.53 17.79 3.96
C GLN A 32 39.49 17.92 2.84
N ASP A 33 38.68 16.88 2.66
CA ASP A 33 37.49 16.90 1.80
C ASP A 33 36.51 17.95 2.35
N ASP A 34 36.51 19.15 1.78
CA ASP A 34 35.57 20.21 2.16
C ASP A 34 34.23 19.90 1.47
N GLY A 35 33.45 19.02 2.10
CA GLY A 35 32.17 18.52 1.60
C GLY A 35 31.25 19.64 1.10
N GLN A 36 30.62 19.41 -0.05
CA GLN A 36 29.71 20.35 -0.70
C GLN A 36 28.47 20.59 0.19
N THR A 37 27.96 21.83 0.24
CA THR A 37 26.68 22.12 0.91
C THR A 37 25.51 21.90 -0.04
N VAL A 38 24.48 21.21 0.43
CA VAL A 38 23.26 20.83 -0.29
C VAL A 38 22.05 21.34 0.48
N SER A 39 21.03 21.82 -0.23
CA SER A 39 19.77 22.24 0.38
C SER A 39 18.75 21.13 0.27
N VAL A 40 18.21 20.67 1.40
CA VAL A 40 17.23 19.59 1.50
C VAL A 40 15.95 20.05 2.18
N SER A 41 14.80 19.52 1.77
CA SER A 41 13.56 19.62 2.55
C SER A 41 13.51 18.51 3.60
N ILE A 42 12.94 18.79 4.77
CA ILE A 42 12.85 17.84 5.88
C ILE A 42 11.41 17.36 6.01
N THR A 43 11.24 16.05 6.11
CA THR A 43 9.99 15.38 6.48
C THR A 43 10.25 14.28 7.51
N TYR A 44 9.21 13.62 8.01
CA TYR A 44 9.31 12.49 8.92
C TYR A 44 8.58 11.26 8.38
N LYS A 45 9.02 10.08 8.84
CA LYS A 45 8.35 8.80 8.62
C LYS A 45 8.04 8.19 9.98
N LEU A 46 6.75 8.15 10.34
CA LEU A 46 6.32 7.47 11.57
C LEU A 46 6.63 5.98 11.48
N ASN A 47 7.28 5.47 12.52
CA ASN A 47 7.56 4.07 12.71
C ASN A 47 6.24 3.37 13.04
N THR A 48 5.68 2.68 12.05
CA THR A 48 4.42 1.94 12.21
C THR A 48 4.58 0.66 13.03
N ASP A 49 5.80 0.34 13.48
CA ASP A 49 6.11 -0.86 14.26
C ASP A 49 5.74 -0.74 15.75
N ILE A 50 5.48 0.48 16.26
CA ILE A 50 4.98 0.72 17.64
C ILE A 50 3.49 1.07 17.61
N GLY A 51 2.71 0.35 16.82
CA GLY A 51 1.25 0.52 16.79
C GLY A 51 0.63 0.31 15.41
N GLN A 52 0.78 -0.88 14.82
CA GLN A 52 -0.36 -1.42 14.08
C GLN A 52 -1.53 -1.52 15.08
N PRO A 53 -2.76 -1.13 14.71
CA PRO A 53 -3.90 -1.36 15.58
C PRO A 53 -3.92 -2.85 15.93
N MET A 54 -3.85 -3.18 17.22
CA MET A 54 -4.23 -4.52 17.64
C MET A 54 -5.62 -4.73 17.08
N ALA A 55 -5.81 -5.88 16.43
CA ALA A 55 -7.11 -6.37 15.98
C ALA A 55 -8.14 -6.09 17.08
N ALA A 56 -8.94 -5.05 16.90
CA ALA A 56 -10.06 -4.77 17.77
C ALA A 56 -10.99 -5.96 17.61
N THR A 57 -11.16 -6.75 18.66
CA THR A 57 -12.18 -7.78 18.68
C THR A 57 -13.54 -7.11 18.67
N LYS A 58 -14.10 -6.98 17.46
CA LYS A 58 -15.50 -6.64 17.15
C LYS A 58 -16.03 -5.28 17.62
N ALA A 59 -16.96 -4.79 16.79
CA ALA A 59 -17.89 -3.68 16.97
C ALA A 59 -17.39 -2.24 16.70
N ASP A 60 -16.12 -1.88 16.93
CA ASP A 60 -15.67 -0.48 16.76
C ASP A 60 -14.56 -0.24 15.71
N GLY A 61 -14.12 -1.27 14.98
CA GLY A 61 -12.94 -1.23 14.09
C GLY A 61 -12.94 -0.17 12.97
N ASP A 62 -14.10 0.14 12.37
CA ASP A 62 -14.20 1.09 11.24
C ASP A 62 -13.95 2.55 11.66
N VAL A 63 -14.35 2.90 12.88
CA VAL A 63 -14.16 4.23 13.45
C VAL A 63 -12.68 4.51 13.72
N PHE A 64 -11.96 3.47 14.15
CA PHE A 64 -10.55 3.57 14.52
C PHE A 64 -9.63 3.66 13.30
N LYS A 65 -9.98 2.99 12.18
CA LYS A 65 -9.26 3.12 10.91
C LYS A 65 -9.32 4.56 10.38
N GLU A 66 -10.49 5.20 10.36
CA GLU A 66 -10.62 6.62 9.95
C GLU A 66 -9.85 7.60 10.86
N PHE A 67 -9.80 7.35 12.17
CA PHE A 67 -9.08 8.19 13.12
C PHE A 67 -7.56 8.04 12.97
N TYR A 68 -7.09 6.81 12.73
CA TYR A 68 -5.67 6.48 12.54
C TYR A 68 -5.13 6.91 11.17
N GLU A 69 -5.88 6.70 10.08
CA GLU A 69 -5.51 7.16 8.72
C GLU A 69 -5.34 8.68 8.65
N LYS A 70 -6.15 9.42 9.40
CA LYS A 70 -6.06 10.89 9.46
C LYS A 70 -4.96 11.39 10.42
N ILE A 71 -4.44 10.56 11.31
CA ILE A 71 -3.20 10.83 12.05
C ILE A 71 -1.99 10.72 11.11
N ILE A 72 -2.03 9.78 10.15
CA ILE A 72 -0.95 9.50 9.18
C ILE A 72 -0.81 10.62 8.13
N ASP A 73 -1.89 11.29 7.72
CA ASP A 73 -1.85 12.45 6.78
C ASP A 73 -1.25 13.74 7.40
N GLY A 74 -0.54 13.65 8.52
CA GLY A 74 0.17 14.79 9.14
C GLY A 74 -0.72 15.90 9.71
N THR A 75 -2.05 15.77 9.64
CA THR A 75 -2.99 16.81 10.09
C THR A 75 -3.10 16.93 11.61
N LEU A 76 -2.72 15.89 12.36
CA LEU A 76 -2.76 15.85 13.83
C LEU A 76 -1.39 15.73 14.50
N VAL A 77 -0.26 15.75 13.79
CA VAL A 77 1.07 15.81 14.43
C VAL A 77 1.36 17.24 14.90
N ALA A 78 2.12 17.38 15.98
CA ALA A 78 2.57 18.68 16.45
C ALA A 78 3.25 19.45 15.30
N PRO A 79 2.90 20.70 15.04
CA PRO A 79 3.23 21.36 13.77
C PRO A 79 4.70 21.78 13.66
N SER A 80 5.41 21.83 14.78
CA SER A 80 6.77 22.36 14.87
C SER A 80 7.73 21.28 15.35
N TYR A 81 8.93 21.29 14.78
CA TYR A 81 10.00 20.36 15.14
C TYR A 81 11.27 21.10 15.54
N SER A 82 12.09 20.42 16.32
CA SER A 82 13.48 20.79 16.61
C SER A 82 14.36 19.56 16.40
N LEU A 83 15.32 19.65 15.50
CA LEU A 83 16.20 18.58 15.06
C LEU A 83 17.65 18.95 15.28
N THR A 84 18.46 17.98 15.66
CA THR A 84 19.92 18.07 15.75
C THR A 84 20.53 17.01 14.85
N PHE A 85 21.32 17.45 13.88
CA PHE A 85 22.08 16.62 12.97
C PHE A 85 23.53 16.59 13.44
N THR A 86 24.02 15.43 13.87
CA THR A 86 25.41 15.22 14.28
C THR A 86 26.14 14.45 13.18
N GLU A 87 27.05 15.10 12.47
CA GLU A 87 27.83 14.46 11.40
C GLU A 87 28.77 13.40 11.99
N ILE A 88 28.70 12.16 11.54
CA ILE A 88 29.42 11.02 12.14
C ILE A 88 30.95 11.20 12.11
N ASN A 89 31.47 11.71 10.98
CA ASN A 89 32.92 11.78 10.76
C ASN A 89 33.58 12.96 11.50
N SER A 90 32.90 14.11 11.56
CA SER A 90 33.46 15.33 12.15
C SER A 90 32.97 15.60 13.58
N GLY A 91 31.84 15.01 13.97
CA GLY A 91 31.13 15.33 15.20
C GLY A 91 30.44 16.70 15.19
N THR A 92 30.39 17.38 14.04
CA THR A 92 29.78 18.72 13.93
C THR A 92 28.27 18.61 14.07
N GLU A 93 27.68 19.49 14.87
CA GLU A 93 26.24 19.54 15.12
C GLU A 93 25.57 20.71 14.40
N TYR A 94 24.42 20.45 13.80
CA TYR A 94 23.55 21.44 13.18
C TYR A 94 22.16 21.32 13.79
N THR A 95 21.68 22.40 14.41
CA THR A 95 20.32 22.46 14.94
C THR A 95 19.41 23.17 13.95
N VAL A 96 18.24 22.56 13.72
CA VAL A 96 17.25 23.02 12.76
C VAL A 96 15.89 23.02 13.46
N ASP A 97 15.29 24.19 13.54
CA ASP A 97 13.92 24.37 14.01
C ASP A 97 13.04 24.75 12.82
N GLY A 98 11.84 24.17 12.74
CA GLY A 98 10.96 24.42 11.62
C GLY A 98 9.53 23.98 11.87
N THR A 99 8.72 24.04 10.81
CA THR A 99 7.35 23.52 10.83
C THR A 99 7.14 22.52 9.71
N TRP A 100 6.34 21.49 9.93
CA TRP A 100 6.07 20.48 8.89
C TRP A 100 5.31 21.05 7.69
N ALA A 101 4.55 22.13 7.90
CA ALA A 101 3.80 22.81 6.86
C ALA A 101 4.63 23.81 6.02
N SER A 102 5.84 24.16 6.46
CA SER A 102 6.73 25.05 5.71
C SER A 102 7.58 24.25 4.74
N ASN A 103 7.62 24.65 3.46
CA ASN A 103 8.53 24.12 2.44
C ASN A 103 9.96 24.70 2.60
N ASP A 104 10.39 24.91 3.84
CA ASP A 104 11.67 25.54 4.13
C ASP A 104 12.80 24.54 3.83
N MET A 105 13.80 25.01 3.10
CA MET A 105 14.96 24.21 2.74
C MET A 105 16.09 24.44 3.74
N VAL A 106 16.73 23.35 4.15
CA VAL A 106 17.81 23.34 5.14
C VAL A 106 19.11 23.02 4.44
N SER A 107 20.12 23.87 4.61
CA SER A 107 21.44 23.68 4.01
C SER A 107 22.33 22.84 4.92
N LEU A 108 22.67 21.62 4.49
CA LEU A 108 23.56 20.69 5.18
C LEU A 108 24.75 20.32 4.29
N ARG A 109 25.88 19.94 4.89
CA ARG A 109 27.00 19.40 4.11
C ARG A 109 26.71 17.97 3.68
N THR A 110 27.27 17.53 2.56
CA THR A 110 27.27 16.11 2.21
C THR A 110 27.99 15.30 3.29
N GLY A 111 27.39 14.22 3.76
CA GLY A 111 27.90 13.40 4.85
C GLY A 111 26.82 12.52 5.49
N THR A 112 27.22 11.66 6.40
CA THR A 112 26.32 10.81 7.18
C THR A 112 26.10 11.43 8.56
N TYR A 113 24.85 11.47 9.01
CA TYR A 113 24.41 12.13 10.23
C TYR A 113 23.61 11.19 11.11
N ILE A 114 23.85 11.28 12.41
CA ILE A 114 22.88 10.85 13.42
C ILE A 114 21.94 12.02 13.68
N VAL A 115 20.66 11.83 13.44
CA VAL A 115 19.63 12.83 13.63
C VAL A 115 18.84 12.49 14.87
N LYS A 116 18.65 13.48 15.74
CA LYS A 116 17.77 13.38 16.91
C LYS A 116 16.90 14.61 16.99
N GLY A 117 15.65 14.45 17.40
CA GLY A 117 14.81 15.61 17.65
C GLY A 117 13.45 15.25 18.17
N VAL A 118 12.61 16.28 18.29
CA VAL A 118 11.26 16.15 18.80
C VAL A 118 10.34 17.08 18.04
N SER A 119 9.07 16.71 18.00
CA SER A 119 7.98 17.56 17.58
C SER A 119 6.89 17.41 18.63
N THR A 120 6.82 18.38 19.55
CA THR A 120 6.03 18.30 20.79
C THR A 120 4.81 19.20 20.72
N ALA A 121 3.64 18.65 21.01
CA ALA A 121 2.39 19.40 21.05
C ALA A 121 2.28 20.25 22.33
N SER A 122 1.52 21.34 22.25
CA SER A 122 1.21 22.16 23.42
C SER A 122 0.20 21.46 24.34
N GLY A 123 0.46 21.48 25.64
CA GLY A 123 -0.43 20.92 26.67
C GLY A 123 0.31 19.95 27.59
N ASP A 124 0.03 20.05 28.89
CA ASP A 124 0.77 19.29 29.92
C ASP A 124 0.30 17.83 30.02
N ASN A 125 -1.00 17.62 30.24
CA ASN A 125 -1.58 16.29 30.49
C ASN A 125 -2.40 15.75 29.31
N ILE A 126 -3.01 16.65 28.53
CA ILE A 126 -3.76 16.31 27.32
C ILE A 126 -3.38 17.27 26.20
N GLN A 127 -3.30 16.75 24.98
CA GLN A 127 -2.84 17.44 23.78
C GLN A 127 -3.82 17.14 22.63
N ASP A 128 -4.04 18.13 21.76
CA ASP A 128 -4.86 17.99 20.53
C ASP A 128 -4.06 17.42 19.37
N LYS A 129 -2.73 17.52 19.47
CA LYS A 129 -1.79 17.01 18.49
C LYS A 129 -0.90 15.92 19.08
N CYS A 130 -0.47 15.01 18.22
CA CYS A 130 0.45 13.94 18.50
C CYS A 130 1.87 14.48 18.64
N SER A 131 2.51 14.18 19.76
CA SER A 131 3.94 14.42 19.94
C SER A 131 4.75 13.24 19.39
N ILE A 132 5.85 13.53 18.72
CA ILE A 132 6.75 12.51 18.14
C ILE A 132 8.20 12.78 18.54
N VAL A 133 8.98 11.70 18.65
CA VAL A 133 10.42 11.74 18.83
C VAL A 133 11.08 11.24 17.55
N LEU A 134 12.07 11.96 17.05
CA LEU A 134 12.78 11.63 15.82
C LEU A 134 14.16 11.10 16.13
N SER A 135 14.53 9.99 15.52
CA SER A 135 15.84 9.37 15.67
C SER A 135 16.18 8.55 14.44
N ASP A 136 17.20 8.94 13.69
CA ASP A 136 17.61 8.21 12.49
C ASP A 136 19.09 8.38 12.17
N GLU A 137 19.62 7.48 11.35
CA GLU A 137 20.91 7.64 10.68
C GLU A 137 20.64 7.91 9.20
N ILE A 138 21.05 9.07 8.70
CA ILE A 138 20.78 9.50 7.32
C ILE A 138 22.08 9.84 6.59
N THR A 139 22.07 9.75 5.26
CA THR A 139 23.17 10.25 4.42
C THR A 139 22.66 11.36 3.51
N ILE A 140 23.39 12.47 3.48
CA ILE A 140 23.18 13.60 2.56
C ILE A 140 24.25 13.55 1.48
N ASP A 141 23.83 13.53 0.23
CA ASP A 141 24.70 13.59 -0.94
C ASP A 141 24.29 14.71 -1.90
N THR A 142 25.03 14.87 -3.00
CA THR A 142 24.79 15.95 -3.99
C THR A 142 23.45 15.85 -4.73
N GLN A 143 22.75 14.71 -4.66
CA GLN A 143 21.45 14.48 -5.30
C GLN A 143 20.29 14.59 -4.31
N SER A 144 20.58 14.74 -3.01
CA SER A 144 19.58 14.80 -1.96
C SER A 144 18.70 16.06 -2.09
N THR A 145 17.39 15.86 -2.21
CA THR A 145 16.38 16.93 -2.31
C THR A 145 15.41 16.95 -1.14
N THR A 146 15.07 15.77 -0.61
CA THR A 146 14.17 15.57 0.53
C THR A 146 14.73 14.50 1.44
N VAL A 147 14.62 14.71 2.76
CA VAL A 147 15.10 13.80 3.79
C VAL A 147 13.94 13.45 4.72
N ALA A 148 13.56 12.18 4.73
CA ALA A 148 12.58 11.66 5.69
C ALA A 148 13.31 11.06 6.90
N ILE A 149 13.01 11.55 8.09
CA ILE A 149 13.62 11.07 9.35
C ILE A 149 12.64 10.12 10.04
N LYS A 150 13.11 8.94 10.46
CA LYS A 150 12.31 8.04 11.30
C LYS A 150 11.84 8.72 12.59
N ALA A 151 10.57 8.50 12.93
CA ALA A 151 9.95 9.07 14.12
C ALA A 151 9.11 8.03 14.85
N ASP A 152 9.18 8.01 16.18
CA ASP A 152 8.30 7.22 17.04
C ASP A 152 7.27 8.14 17.73
N TYR A 153 6.15 7.55 18.14
CA TYR A 153 5.15 8.26 18.95
C TYR A 153 5.72 8.59 20.33
N ASP A 154 5.64 9.87 20.72
CA ASP A 154 6.03 10.35 22.05
C ASP A 154 4.82 10.66 22.95
N CYS A 155 3.68 10.08 22.61
CA CYS A 155 2.43 10.14 23.36
C CYS A 155 1.61 8.86 23.16
N ALA A 156 0.63 8.65 24.04
CA ALA A 156 -0.46 7.70 23.88
C ALA A 156 -1.70 8.41 23.35
N LEU A 157 -2.63 7.64 22.77
CA LEU A 157 -3.93 8.12 22.33
C LEU A 157 -5.05 7.61 23.25
N LEU A 158 -5.92 8.49 23.71
CA LEU A 158 -7.15 8.13 24.42
C LEU A 158 -8.37 8.51 23.57
N VAL A 159 -9.29 7.56 23.36
CA VAL A 159 -10.52 7.75 22.58
C VAL A 159 -11.75 7.30 23.36
N PHE A 160 -12.84 8.04 23.20
CA PHE A 160 -14.18 7.68 23.64
C PHE A 160 -15.04 7.39 22.40
N SER A 161 -15.37 6.11 22.18
CA SER A 161 -16.13 5.66 21.02
C SER A 161 -17.64 5.84 21.17
N ASP A 162 -18.15 6.04 22.39
CA ASP A 162 -19.58 6.24 22.64
C ASP A 162 -20.07 7.61 22.10
N THR A 163 -20.75 7.56 20.96
CA THR A 163 -21.35 8.73 20.29
C THR A 163 -22.49 9.38 21.07
N SER A 164 -23.00 8.73 22.13
CA SER A 164 -24.01 9.31 23.00
C SER A 164 -23.43 10.37 23.94
N ILE A 165 -22.09 10.47 24.06
CA ILE A 165 -21.41 11.45 24.89
C ILE A 165 -21.45 12.84 24.23
N GLU A 166 -21.91 13.84 24.96
CA GLU A 166 -22.04 15.23 24.51
C GLU A 166 -20.82 16.09 24.88
N SER A 167 -20.17 15.79 26.02
CA SER A 167 -19.00 16.53 26.50
C SER A 167 -18.12 15.65 27.40
N ILE A 168 -16.79 15.80 27.32
CA ILE A 168 -15.82 15.24 28.28
C ILE A 168 -14.78 16.29 28.63
N SER A 169 -14.39 16.32 29.91
CA SER A 169 -13.25 17.07 30.41
C SER A 169 -12.35 16.20 31.28
N ASN A 170 -11.05 16.49 31.25
CA ASN A 170 -10.07 15.99 32.20
C ASN A 170 -9.85 17.03 33.31
N PHE A 171 -10.09 16.65 34.56
CA PHE A 171 -9.62 17.39 35.72
C PHE A 171 -8.33 16.75 36.22
N ASN A 172 -7.21 17.43 36.03
CA ASN A 172 -5.88 16.89 36.38
C ASN A 172 -5.54 17.03 37.88
N GLY A 173 -6.49 17.52 38.69
CA GLY A 173 -6.31 17.84 40.11
C GLY A 173 -6.17 19.33 40.41
N ASN A 174 -5.83 20.15 39.41
CA ASN A 174 -5.65 21.60 39.55
C ASN A 174 -6.58 22.40 38.63
N SER A 175 -6.76 21.92 37.40
CA SER A 175 -7.55 22.57 36.37
C SER A 175 -8.36 21.55 35.58
N GLU A 176 -9.48 22.01 35.04
CA GLU A 176 -10.31 21.25 34.12
C GLU A 176 -10.02 21.67 32.67
N THR A 177 -9.73 20.71 31.82
CA THR A 177 -9.46 20.92 30.39
C THR A 177 -10.37 20.00 29.57
N PRO A 178 -11.22 20.54 28.67
CA PRO A 178 -12.05 19.73 27.78
C PRO A 178 -11.20 18.81 26.90
N LEU A 179 -11.70 17.62 26.61
CA LEU A 179 -11.14 16.77 25.57
C LEU A 179 -11.47 17.33 24.18
N PHE A 180 -10.66 16.92 23.20
CA PHE A 180 -10.80 17.39 21.83
C PHE A 180 -11.85 16.57 21.10
N LYS A 181 -12.50 17.17 20.11
CA LYS A 181 -13.52 16.50 19.32
C LYS A 181 -13.03 16.27 17.90
N PHE A 182 -13.19 15.05 17.42
CA PHE A 182 -12.93 14.67 16.04
C PHE A 182 -14.15 13.93 15.49
N SER A 183 -14.84 14.51 14.50
CA SER A 183 -16.12 14.01 14.04
C SER A 183 -17.12 13.87 15.21
N ASN A 184 -17.59 12.65 15.51
CA ASN A 184 -18.51 12.36 16.61
C ASN A 184 -17.82 11.85 17.89
N TYR A 185 -16.49 11.81 17.93
CA TYR A 185 -15.72 11.19 19.02
C TYR A 185 -14.94 12.22 19.84
N PHE A 186 -14.73 11.91 21.11
CA PHE A 186 -13.82 12.65 21.98
C PHE A 186 -12.47 11.94 22.08
N TYR A 187 -11.40 12.71 22.04
CA TYR A 187 -10.04 12.19 22.12
C TYR A 187 -9.08 13.14 22.85
N ALA A 188 -7.93 12.59 23.25
CA ALA A 188 -6.76 13.35 23.63
C ALA A 188 -5.48 12.53 23.40
N PHE A 189 -4.40 13.21 23.04
CA PHE A 189 -3.06 12.67 23.17
C PHE A 189 -2.54 12.91 24.58
N ILE A 190 -1.90 11.90 25.17
CA ILE A 190 -1.45 11.90 26.56
C ILE A 190 0.03 11.54 26.55
N ASN A 191 0.90 12.35 27.14
CA ASN A 191 2.32 12.02 27.22
C ASN A 191 2.55 10.74 28.05
N THR A 192 2.05 10.73 29.29
CA THR A 192 2.16 9.56 30.20
C THR A 192 1.01 9.46 31.21
N THR A 193 0.48 10.58 31.68
CA THR A 193 -0.54 10.63 32.74
C THR A 193 -1.56 11.75 32.52
N LEU A 194 -2.77 11.54 33.03
CA LEU A 194 -3.86 12.53 32.98
C LEU A 194 -3.88 13.50 34.16
N TYR A 195 -2.98 13.32 35.13
CA TYR A 195 -2.98 14.06 36.39
C TYR A 195 -1.70 14.86 36.59
N SER A 196 -1.78 15.92 37.39
CA SER A 196 -0.59 16.58 37.92
C SER A 196 0.08 15.66 38.96
N PRO A 197 1.41 15.52 38.99
CA PRO A 197 2.11 14.56 39.87
C PRO A 197 1.69 14.61 41.35
N ASP A 198 1.35 15.80 41.87
CA ASP A 198 0.97 16.02 43.27
C ASP A 198 -0.53 15.86 43.56
N SER A 199 -1.36 15.67 42.54
CA SER A 199 -2.83 15.68 42.65
C SER A 199 -3.50 14.40 42.14
N LYS A 200 -2.75 13.29 42.13
CA LYS A 200 -3.16 11.96 41.66
C LYS A 200 -4.55 11.55 42.18
N ASP A 201 -4.77 11.66 43.48
CA ASP A 201 -6.00 11.18 44.14
C ASP A 201 -7.23 12.06 43.84
N ALA A 202 -7.02 13.27 43.34
CA ALA A 202 -8.07 14.22 43.00
C ALA A 202 -8.41 14.22 41.50
N ALA A 203 -7.64 13.51 40.67
CA ALA A 203 -7.77 13.58 39.22
C ALA A 203 -8.84 12.64 38.67
N TYR A 204 -9.60 13.13 37.69
CA TYR A 204 -10.67 12.39 37.05
C TYR A 204 -11.00 12.91 35.65
N LEU A 205 -11.60 12.05 34.85
CA LEU A 205 -12.38 12.45 33.66
C LEU A 205 -13.84 12.55 34.06
N SER A 206 -14.55 13.54 33.53
CA SER A 206 -16.00 13.66 33.69
C SER A 206 -16.66 13.97 32.37
N GLY A 207 -17.82 13.38 32.13
CA GLY A 207 -18.59 13.64 30.92
C GLY A 207 -20.08 13.60 31.14
N THR A 208 -20.80 14.05 30.11
CA THR A 208 -22.26 14.12 30.06
C THR A 208 -22.73 13.46 28.78
N HIS A 209 -23.73 12.59 28.87
CA HIS A 209 -24.41 12.00 27.72
C HIS A 209 -25.54 12.92 27.22
N THR A 210 -25.92 12.75 25.97
CA THR A 210 -27.02 13.45 25.27
C THR A 210 -28.39 13.33 25.97
N ASN A 211 -28.59 12.31 26.80
CA ASN A 211 -29.80 12.14 27.62
C ASN A 211 -29.72 12.90 28.98
N GLY A 212 -28.63 13.61 29.25
CA GLY A 212 -28.35 14.38 30.46
C GLY A 212 -27.72 13.59 31.61
N THR A 213 -27.43 12.28 31.47
CA THR A 213 -26.71 11.53 32.50
C THR A 213 -25.23 11.89 32.52
N THR A 214 -24.61 11.90 33.70
CA THR A 214 -23.19 12.25 33.87
C THR A 214 -22.40 11.07 34.40
N PHE A 215 -21.14 10.96 33.99
CA PHE A 215 -20.19 9.96 34.50
C PHE A 215 -18.90 10.60 34.98
N LYS A 216 -18.17 9.86 35.83
CA LYS A 216 -16.88 10.29 36.38
C LYS A 216 -15.95 9.08 36.51
N ILE A 217 -14.75 9.19 35.93
CA ILE A 217 -13.73 8.14 35.91
C ILE A 217 -12.52 8.65 36.69
N THR A 218 -12.11 7.94 37.73
CA THR A 218 -10.90 8.33 38.50
C THR A 218 -9.66 7.97 37.69
N THR A 219 -8.78 8.94 37.44
CA THR A 219 -7.63 8.77 36.54
C THR A 219 -6.29 8.68 37.25
N GLY A 220 -6.25 8.92 38.57
CA GLY A 220 -5.02 8.93 39.34
C GLY A 220 -4.15 7.68 39.16
N ASN A 221 -4.75 6.49 39.02
CA ASN A 221 -3.99 5.24 38.86
C ASN A 221 -3.74 4.81 37.41
N LEU A 222 -4.14 5.63 36.43
CA LEU A 222 -3.95 5.31 35.03
C LEU A 222 -2.60 5.85 34.54
N SER A 223 -1.83 4.97 33.92
CA SER A 223 -0.62 5.29 33.18
C SER A 223 -0.79 4.87 31.74
N PHE A 224 -0.35 5.73 30.83
CA PHE A 224 -0.46 5.53 29.40
C PHE A 224 0.94 5.34 28.82
N GLU A 225 1.11 4.28 28.04
CA GLU A 225 2.36 3.99 27.37
C GLU A 225 2.40 4.68 26.00
N LYS A 226 3.51 5.34 25.71
CA LYS A 226 3.72 6.01 24.43
C LYS A 226 3.64 5.02 23.27
N GLY A 227 3.03 5.45 22.16
CA GLY A 227 2.73 4.58 21.02
C GLY A 227 1.50 3.69 21.20
N LYS A 228 0.93 3.59 22.41
CA LYS A 228 -0.32 2.84 22.63
C LYS A 228 -1.55 3.74 22.54
N TYR A 229 -2.68 3.12 22.24
CA TYR A 229 -3.99 3.75 22.31
C TYR A 229 -4.89 3.03 23.31
N TYR A 230 -5.87 3.76 23.83
CA TYR A 230 -6.76 3.34 24.90
C TYR A 230 -8.17 3.77 24.56
N VAL A 231 -9.10 2.84 24.68
CA VAL A 231 -10.53 3.08 24.41
C VAL A 231 -11.29 2.90 25.71
N TYR A 232 -12.13 3.89 26.03
CA TYR A 232 -13.03 3.77 27.18
C TYR A 232 -14.34 3.11 26.75
N ASN A 233 -14.67 1.98 27.41
CA ASN A 233 -15.96 1.31 27.23
C ASN A 233 -16.88 1.64 28.41
N ASP A 234 -17.96 2.35 28.10
CA ASP A 234 -18.92 2.80 29.12
C ASP A 234 -19.81 1.66 29.65
N ILE A 235 -19.95 0.55 28.90
CA ILE A 235 -20.75 -0.61 29.32
C ILE A 235 -20.06 -1.37 30.46
N SER A 236 -18.73 -1.54 30.36
CA SER A 236 -17.92 -2.19 31.40
C SER A 236 -17.44 -1.22 32.49
N ALA A 237 -17.62 0.10 32.27
CA ALA A 237 -17.02 1.17 33.08
C ALA A 237 -15.51 0.97 33.28
N SER A 238 -14.86 0.34 32.31
CA SER A 238 -13.43 0.07 32.28
C SER A 238 -12.83 0.55 30.98
N PHE A 239 -11.54 0.88 31.04
CA PHE A 239 -10.73 0.84 29.83
C PHE A 239 -10.59 -0.63 29.49
N ASP A 240 -11.23 -1.08 28.42
CA ASP A 240 -10.98 -2.39 27.89
C ASP A 240 -9.55 -2.35 27.34
N LEU A 241 -8.60 -2.79 28.17
CA LEU A 241 -7.27 -3.16 27.73
C LEU A 241 -7.45 -4.56 27.13
N PRO A 242 -7.32 -4.75 25.80
CA PRO A 242 -7.14 -6.10 25.31
C PRO A 242 -5.94 -6.71 26.05
N GLU A 243 -6.06 -7.95 26.53
CA GLU A 243 -4.89 -8.67 27.05
C GLU A 243 -3.81 -8.64 25.96
N MET A 244 -2.59 -8.28 26.36
CA MET A 244 -1.42 -8.51 25.53
C MET A 244 -1.26 -10.02 25.37
N GLU A 245 -1.80 -10.59 24.29
CA GLU A 245 -1.08 -11.67 23.65
C GLU A 245 0.23 -11.04 23.16
N PRO A 246 1.41 -11.64 23.42
CA PRO A 246 2.61 -11.25 22.72
C PRO A 246 2.32 -11.40 21.22
N GLY A 247 2.00 -10.29 20.55
CA GLY A 247 2.32 -10.14 19.15
C GLY A 247 3.79 -10.47 19.08
N ASP A 248 4.12 -11.51 18.33
CA ASP A 248 5.45 -12.11 18.23
C ASP A 248 6.47 -11.06 17.78
N HIS A 249 6.94 -10.25 18.73
CA HIS A 249 8.12 -9.44 18.65
C HIS A 249 9.31 -10.39 18.75
N ASN A 250 9.60 -11.05 17.63
CA ASN A 250 10.99 -11.28 17.31
C ASN A 250 11.53 -9.98 16.73
N ASP A 251 12.18 -9.20 17.60
CA ASP A 251 13.22 -8.27 17.18
C ASP A 251 14.11 -8.94 16.10
N ASN A 252 14.35 -8.17 15.04
CA ASN A 252 15.00 -8.50 13.76
C ASN A 252 14.02 -8.85 12.63
N ASN A 253 13.76 -7.89 11.72
CA ASN A 253 13.68 -8.21 10.29
C ASN A 253 12.76 -9.41 9.93
N THR A 254 11.55 -9.51 10.51
CA THR A 254 10.70 -10.69 10.29
C THR A 254 9.97 -10.59 8.97
N VAL A 255 10.47 -11.35 8.00
CA VAL A 255 9.87 -11.53 6.68
C VAL A 255 8.54 -12.30 6.79
N VAL A 256 7.42 -11.68 6.41
CA VAL A 256 6.07 -12.29 6.44
C VAL A 256 5.90 -13.27 5.29
N ASP A 257 5.58 -14.54 5.58
CA ASP A 257 5.36 -15.57 4.56
C ASP A 257 3.91 -15.59 4.06
N LEU A 258 3.70 -15.03 2.87
CA LEU A 258 2.41 -14.97 2.18
C LEU A 258 1.95 -16.34 1.66
N SER A 259 2.89 -17.28 1.48
CA SER A 259 2.60 -18.65 1.02
C SER A 259 2.35 -19.65 2.15
N LYS A 260 2.41 -19.20 3.42
CA LYS A 260 2.25 -20.05 4.62
C LYS A 260 0.93 -20.83 4.63
N ASN A 261 -0.15 -20.21 4.17
CA ASN A 261 -1.50 -20.81 4.16
C ASN A 261 -1.87 -21.44 2.81
N GLY A 262 -0.92 -21.50 1.88
CA GLY A 262 -1.14 -22.00 0.52
C GLY A 262 -0.43 -21.12 -0.50
N THR A 263 -0.11 -21.71 -1.64
CA THR A 263 0.51 -20.98 -2.75
C THR A 263 -0.56 -20.51 -3.73
N ALA A 264 -0.37 -19.33 -4.30
CA ALA A 264 -1.29 -18.76 -5.28
C ALA A 264 -0.57 -17.96 -6.37
N ASN A 265 -1.28 -17.51 -7.39
CA ASN A 265 -0.76 -16.58 -8.40
C ASN A 265 -0.91 -15.11 -8.01
N CYS A 266 -1.72 -14.82 -6.98
CA CYS A 266 -1.85 -13.49 -6.42
C CYS A 266 -1.65 -13.55 -4.90
N TYR A 267 -0.90 -12.60 -4.36
CA TYR A 267 -0.78 -12.39 -2.92
C TYR A 267 -1.22 -10.98 -2.55
N ILE A 268 -1.99 -10.90 -1.47
CA ILE A 268 -2.48 -9.64 -0.90
C ILE A 268 -1.48 -9.16 0.15
N VAL A 269 -1.09 -7.89 0.06
CA VAL A 269 -0.15 -7.24 0.96
C VAL A 269 -0.86 -6.05 1.62
N PRO A 270 -1.12 -6.10 2.94
CA PRO A 270 -1.95 -5.11 3.60
C PRO A 270 -1.23 -3.79 3.89
N SER A 271 0.10 -3.82 4.02
CA SER A 271 0.87 -2.70 4.54
C SER A 271 2.31 -2.71 4.05
N ALA A 272 3.07 -1.70 4.44
CA ALA A 272 4.52 -1.72 4.31
C ALA A 272 5.12 -2.88 5.12
N GLY A 273 6.24 -3.42 4.64
CA GLY A 273 6.98 -4.49 5.33
C GLY A 273 7.73 -5.40 4.36
N THR A 274 8.50 -6.32 4.93
CA THR A 274 9.20 -7.35 4.16
C THR A 274 8.36 -8.62 4.11
N TYR A 275 8.12 -9.11 2.91
CA TYR A 275 7.28 -10.28 2.64
C TYR A 275 8.07 -11.32 1.86
N LYS A 276 7.61 -12.56 1.92
CA LYS A 276 8.10 -13.65 1.07
C LYS A 276 6.99 -14.56 0.61
N PHE A 277 7.24 -15.26 -0.48
CA PHE A 277 6.44 -16.39 -0.92
C PHE A 277 7.31 -17.45 -1.57
N ASN A 278 6.87 -18.70 -1.48
CA ASN A 278 7.52 -19.82 -2.13
C ASN A 278 7.40 -19.67 -3.66
N ALA A 279 8.52 -19.37 -4.32
CA ALA A 279 8.61 -19.20 -5.76
C ALA A 279 9.16 -20.46 -6.45
N SER A 280 9.42 -21.54 -5.71
CA SER A 280 9.87 -22.81 -6.28
C SER A 280 8.74 -23.59 -6.93
N VAL A 281 7.46 -23.21 -6.70
CA VAL A 281 6.27 -23.89 -7.22
C VAL A 281 5.37 -22.99 -8.05
N GLN A 282 4.67 -23.57 -9.01
CA GLN A 282 3.81 -22.87 -9.97
C GLN A 282 2.47 -22.46 -9.36
N GLY A 283 2.44 -21.31 -8.69
CA GLY A 283 1.20 -20.68 -8.27
C GLY A 283 0.34 -21.58 -7.39
N ASN A 284 -0.88 -21.90 -7.84
CA ASN A 284 -1.82 -22.75 -7.09
C ASN A 284 -1.49 -24.27 -7.13
N SER A 285 -0.35 -24.69 -7.69
CA SER A 285 0.07 -26.11 -7.69
C SER A 285 1.37 -26.35 -6.92
N LEU A 286 1.70 -27.62 -6.73
CA LEU A 286 2.98 -28.09 -6.20
C LEU A 286 3.99 -28.41 -7.32
N ASP A 287 3.66 -28.09 -8.58
CA ASP A 287 4.55 -28.34 -9.71
C ASP A 287 5.76 -27.40 -9.60
N PRO A 288 6.99 -27.88 -9.85
CA PRO A 288 8.17 -27.02 -9.77
C PRO A 288 8.18 -25.97 -10.89
N VAL A 289 8.61 -24.75 -10.57
CA VAL A 289 8.83 -23.68 -11.58
C VAL A 289 10.01 -24.01 -12.49
N GLY A 290 11.07 -24.61 -11.94
CA GLY A 290 12.31 -24.94 -12.65
C GLY A 290 13.53 -24.35 -11.95
N ASN A 291 14.60 -24.17 -12.72
CA ASN A 291 15.87 -23.64 -12.19
C ASN A 291 15.83 -22.10 -12.19
N ILE A 292 15.34 -21.54 -11.09
CA ILE A 292 15.30 -20.09 -10.84
C ILE A 292 16.67 -19.58 -10.40
N THR A 293 17.09 -18.42 -10.92
CA THR A 293 18.37 -17.78 -10.58
C THR A 293 18.25 -16.32 -10.19
N GLU A 294 17.14 -15.68 -10.53
CA GLU A 294 16.89 -14.25 -10.31
C GLU A 294 15.39 -14.01 -10.11
N ALA A 295 15.05 -12.93 -9.42
CA ALA A 295 13.70 -12.43 -9.27
C ALA A 295 13.68 -10.91 -9.46
N ASP A 296 12.68 -10.40 -10.17
CA ASP A 296 12.55 -8.97 -10.47
C ASP A 296 11.08 -8.52 -10.51
N VAL A 297 10.86 -7.23 -10.27
CA VAL A 297 9.60 -6.57 -10.57
C VAL A 297 9.52 -6.30 -12.08
N VAL A 298 8.44 -6.78 -12.71
CA VAL A 298 8.17 -6.60 -14.14
C VAL A 298 7.50 -5.26 -14.41
N TRP A 299 6.50 -4.91 -13.59
CA TRP A 299 5.77 -3.65 -13.69
C TRP A 299 5.06 -3.34 -12.37
N GLU A 300 4.69 -2.07 -12.19
CA GLU A 300 3.88 -1.57 -11.07
C GLU A 300 2.80 -0.61 -11.58
N THR A 301 1.74 -0.39 -10.79
CA THR A 301 0.71 0.62 -11.04
C THR A 301 0.01 1.03 -9.74
N LEU A 302 -0.34 2.31 -9.63
CA LEU A 302 -1.19 2.85 -8.54
C LEU A 302 -2.69 2.84 -8.90
N ASN A 303 -3.07 2.19 -10.01
CA ASN A 303 -4.39 2.33 -10.63
C ASN A 303 -4.73 3.79 -10.99
N THR A 304 -3.72 4.55 -11.39
CA THR A 304 -3.82 5.92 -11.90
C THR A 304 -3.04 6.01 -13.22
N PRO A 305 -3.31 7.00 -14.08
CA PRO A 305 -2.52 7.21 -15.30
C PRO A 305 -1.16 7.86 -15.03
N GLU A 306 -0.77 8.00 -13.76
CA GLU A 306 0.49 8.61 -13.35
C GLU A 306 1.66 7.69 -13.74
N SER A 307 2.74 8.29 -14.22
CA SER A 307 3.98 7.57 -14.46
C SER A 307 4.54 7.09 -13.12
N ILE A 308 4.69 5.77 -13.00
CA ILE A 308 5.25 5.10 -11.83
C ILE A 308 6.56 4.42 -12.24
N SER A 309 7.50 4.29 -11.30
CA SER A 309 8.72 3.53 -11.48
C SER A 309 8.72 2.31 -10.56
N VAL A 310 9.37 1.22 -10.99
CA VAL A 310 9.69 0.10 -10.09
C VAL A 310 10.40 0.66 -8.85
N GLY A 311 9.88 0.35 -7.67
CA GLY A 311 10.32 0.94 -6.41
C GLY A 311 9.23 1.68 -5.65
N ASP A 312 8.18 2.13 -6.34
CA ASP A 312 7.11 2.94 -5.74
C ASP A 312 6.12 2.08 -4.94
N VAL A 313 5.84 0.85 -5.41
CA VAL A 313 5.03 -0.16 -4.70
C VAL A 313 5.93 -1.21 -4.04
N ILE A 314 6.93 -1.73 -4.76
CA ILE A 314 7.88 -2.74 -4.29
C ILE A 314 9.29 -2.16 -4.35
N ASN A 315 9.85 -1.83 -3.18
CA ASN A 315 11.14 -1.17 -3.04
C ASN A 315 12.32 -2.08 -3.37
N SER A 316 12.22 -3.37 -3.06
CA SER A 316 13.30 -4.34 -3.30
C SER A 316 12.74 -5.73 -3.56
N VAL A 317 13.47 -6.55 -4.33
CA VAL A 317 13.20 -7.97 -4.55
C VAL A 317 14.51 -8.74 -4.49
N SER A 318 14.49 -9.92 -3.88
CA SER A 318 15.61 -10.85 -3.84
C SER A 318 15.11 -12.29 -3.88
N LEU A 319 16.01 -13.20 -4.26
CA LEU A 319 15.76 -14.65 -4.28
C LEU A 319 16.63 -15.31 -3.21
N SER A 320 16.03 -16.13 -2.36
CA SER A 320 16.74 -16.92 -1.35
C SER A 320 17.18 -18.28 -1.89
N ASP A 321 18.19 -18.88 -1.26
CA ASP A 321 18.72 -20.20 -1.63
C ASP A 321 17.68 -21.33 -1.51
N ASP A 322 16.68 -21.17 -0.64
CA ASP A 322 15.58 -22.12 -0.44
C ASP A 322 14.38 -21.87 -1.38
N GLY A 323 14.53 -20.99 -2.37
CA GLY A 323 13.57 -20.79 -3.46
C GLY A 323 12.40 -19.87 -3.12
N TYR A 324 12.54 -19.02 -2.10
CA TYR A 324 11.58 -17.96 -1.81
C TYR A 324 11.99 -16.67 -2.51
N VAL A 325 10.99 -15.99 -3.05
CA VAL A 325 11.13 -14.56 -3.36
C VAL A 325 10.89 -13.79 -2.08
N ILE A 326 11.78 -12.86 -1.75
CA ILE A 326 11.67 -11.93 -0.62
C ILE A 326 11.61 -10.52 -1.21
N PHE A 327 10.64 -9.71 -0.78
CA PHE A 327 10.46 -8.35 -1.29
C PHE A 327 10.01 -7.37 -0.20
N ASP A 328 10.34 -6.09 -0.39
CA ASP A 328 9.90 -5.01 0.49
C ASP A 328 8.76 -4.23 -0.14
N ALA A 329 7.58 -4.26 0.47
CA ALA A 329 6.47 -3.39 0.08
C ALA A 329 6.63 -2.02 0.75
N THR A 330 6.42 -0.94 0.00
CA THR A 330 6.53 0.44 0.50
C THR A 330 5.37 0.84 1.41
N GLY A 331 4.23 0.15 1.29
CA GLY A 331 2.95 0.52 1.88
C GLY A 331 2.07 1.35 0.95
N THR A 332 2.59 1.78 -0.20
CA THR A 332 1.79 2.44 -1.24
C THR A 332 0.82 1.44 -1.86
N TYR A 333 -0.48 1.72 -1.79
CA TYR A 333 -1.48 0.86 -2.42
C TYR A 333 -1.32 0.86 -3.94
N GLY A 334 -1.30 -0.33 -4.51
CA GLY A 334 -0.88 -0.55 -5.87
C GLY A 334 -0.92 -2.01 -6.26
N ASN A 335 -0.58 -2.27 -7.50
CA ASN A 335 -0.36 -3.60 -8.02
C ASN A 335 1.05 -3.69 -8.58
N ALA A 336 1.70 -4.82 -8.36
CA ALA A 336 2.97 -5.15 -8.97
C ALA A 336 2.94 -6.57 -9.53
N LEU A 337 3.78 -6.85 -10.51
CA LEU A 337 4.04 -8.20 -10.98
C LEU A 337 5.49 -8.56 -10.71
N ILE A 338 5.73 -9.57 -9.88
CA ILE A 338 7.08 -10.09 -9.63
C ILE A 338 7.28 -11.37 -10.43
N ALA A 339 8.41 -11.51 -11.11
CA ALA A 339 8.75 -12.68 -11.91
C ALA A 339 10.07 -13.30 -11.47
N VAL A 340 10.17 -14.64 -11.58
CA VAL A 340 11.44 -15.36 -11.44
C VAL A 340 11.96 -15.80 -12.79
N LYS A 341 13.27 -15.77 -12.95
CA LYS A 341 13.96 -16.00 -14.22
C LYS A 341 14.99 -17.13 -14.14
N ASP A 342 15.27 -17.73 -15.28
CA ASP A 342 16.42 -18.62 -15.45
C ASP A 342 17.73 -17.83 -15.68
N LYS A 343 18.85 -18.55 -15.77
CA LYS A 343 20.18 -17.96 -15.99
C LYS A 343 20.33 -17.16 -17.29
N ASN A 344 19.39 -17.31 -18.23
CA ASN A 344 19.39 -16.61 -19.50
C ASN A 344 18.47 -15.37 -19.46
N GLY A 345 17.86 -15.06 -18.32
CA GLY A 345 16.89 -13.98 -18.15
C GLY A 345 15.47 -14.33 -18.62
N THR A 346 15.19 -15.60 -18.92
CA THR A 346 13.86 -16.07 -19.36
C THR A 346 12.93 -16.15 -18.16
N ILE A 347 11.78 -15.50 -18.21
CA ILE A 347 10.78 -15.59 -17.14
C ILE A 347 10.22 -17.01 -17.10
N LEU A 348 10.28 -17.65 -15.93
CA LEU A 348 9.77 -19.01 -15.71
C LEU A 348 8.39 -19.03 -15.05
N TRP A 349 8.10 -18.02 -14.22
CA TRP A 349 6.79 -17.80 -13.61
C TRP A 349 6.71 -16.37 -13.06
N SER A 350 5.49 -15.91 -12.77
CA SER A 350 5.24 -14.58 -12.21
C SER A 350 4.01 -14.56 -11.32
N TRP A 351 3.98 -13.62 -10.36
CA TRP A 351 2.96 -13.48 -9.34
C TRP A 351 2.49 -12.03 -9.27
N HIS A 352 1.18 -11.85 -9.18
CA HIS A 352 0.54 -10.56 -8.94
C HIS A 352 0.60 -10.24 -7.44
N ILE A 353 1.25 -9.14 -7.08
CA ILE A 353 1.25 -8.61 -5.72
C ILE A 353 0.22 -7.48 -5.67
N TRP A 354 -0.83 -7.67 -4.88
CA TRP A 354 -1.90 -6.70 -4.69
C TRP A 354 -1.70 -6.01 -3.34
N VAL A 355 -1.10 -4.83 -3.35
CA VAL A 355 -0.86 -4.02 -2.15
C VAL A 355 -2.11 -3.17 -1.90
N THR A 356 -2.88 -3.53 -0.89
CA THR A 356 -4.21 -2.96 -0.67
C THR A 356 -4.60 -3.12 0.79
N ASP A 357 -5.39 -2.18 1.31
CA ASP A 357 -6.00 -2.28 2.64
C ASP A 357 -7.12 -3.31 2.75
N TYR A 358 -7.41 -3.99 1.63
CA TYR A 358 -8.51 -4.91 1.48
C TYR A 358 -8.11 -6.33 1.85
N ASN A 359 -8.78 -6.90 2.85
CA ASN A 359 -8.73 -8.31 3.16
C ASN A 359 -10.06 -9.00 2.85
N PRO A 360 -10.15 -9.82 1.78
CA PRO A 360 -11.41 -10.45 1.39
C PRO A 360 -11.92 -11.49 2.40
N ASP A 361 -11.07 -11.96 3.31
CA ASP A 361 -11.44 -12.89 4.37
C ASP A 361 -11.94 -12.19 5.65
N GLU A 362 -11.73 -10.88 5.80
CA GLU A 362 -12.00 -10.15 7.04
C GLU A 362 -12.90 -8.91 6.87
N ASP A 363 -12.76 -8.14 5.78
CA ASP A 363 -13.37 -6.82 5.67
C ASP A 363 -14.88 -6.84 5.47
N TYR A 364 -15.36 -7.67 4.54
CA TYR A 364 -16.79 -7.76 4.25
C TYR A 364 -17.15 -9.00 3.44
N ASP A 365 -18.22 -9.68 3.85
CA ASP A 365 -18.81 -10.77 3.07
C ASP A 365 -19.85 -10.22 2.08
N VAL A 366 -19.61 -10.39 0.79
CA VAL A 366 -20.62 -10.11 -0.25
C VAL A 366 -21.17 -11.41 -0.80
N TYR A 367 -22.46 -11.66 -0.59
CA TYR A 367 -23.13 -12.87 -1.07
C TYR A 367 -24.03 -12.58 -2.26
N VAL A 368 -23.85 -13.33 -3.36
CA VAL A 368 -24.65 -13.16 -4.59
C VAL A 368 -25.27 -14.45 -5.09
N GLY A 369 -26.35 -14.31 -5.86
CA GLY A 369 -27.04 -15.42 -6.50
C GLY A 369 -27.85 -16.30 -5.54
N LYS A 370 -28.58 -17.28 -6.09
CA LYS A 370 -29.49 -18.15 -5.33
C LYS A 370 -28.78 -19.06 -4.31
N GLU A 371 -27.53 -19.41 -4.58
CA GLU A 371 -26.73 -20.28 -3.73
C GLU A 371 -25.89 -19.51 -2.68
N ASN A 372 -26.07 -18.18 -2.57
CA ASN A 372 -25.29 -17.30 -1.69
C ASN A 372 -23.78 -17.49 -1.85
N TYR A 373 -23.27 -17.29 -3.06
CA TYR A 373 -21.84 -17.32 -3.33
C TYR A 373 -21.15 -16.12 -2.68
N LYS A 374 -20.16 -16.36 -1.80
CA LYS A 374 -19.30 -15.29 -1.25
C LYS A 374 -18.34 -14.81 -2.33
N ILE A 375 -18.48 -13.56 -2.77
CA ILE A 375 -17.59 -12.89 -3.73
C ILE A 375 -16.81 -11.77 -3.04
N MET A 376 -15.75 -11.30 -3.69
CA MET A 376 -15.05 -10.08 -3.27
C MET A 376 -15.92 -8.84 -3.49
N ASP A 377 -15.72 -7.80 -2.66
CA ASP A 377 -16.43 -6.52 -2.77
C ASP A 377 -16.02 -5.71 -4.02
N ARG A 378 -14.81 -5.98 -4.54
CA ARG A 378 -14.18 -5.28 -5.65
C ARG A 378 -13.56 -6.25 -6.66
N ASN A 379 -13.20 -5.72 -7.81
CA ASN A 379 -12.52 -6.50 -8.86
C ASN A 379 -11.08 -6.81 -8.43
N LEU A 380 -10.52 -7.91 -8.93
CA LEU A 380 -9.14 -8.31 -8.63
C LEU A 380 -8.17 -7.18 -9.05
N GLY A 381 -7.32 -6.76 -8.11
CA GLY A 381 -6.39 -5.64 -8.30
C GLY A 381 -7.02 -4.25 -8.20
N ALA A 382 -8.29 -4.09 -7.84
CA ALA A 382 -8.89 -2.78 -7.55
C ALA A 382 -8.40 -2.24 -6.20
N LEU A 383 -8.19 -0.93 -6.09
CA LEU A 383 -7.73 -0.30 -4.83
C LEU A 383 -8.86 0.43 -4.09
N SER A 384 -10.09 0.33 -4.60
CA SER A 384 -11.26 1.00 -4.06
C SER A 384 -12.52 0.21 -4.43
N ASN A 385 -13.51 0.24 -3.55
CA ASN A 385 -14.88 -0.17 -3.83
C ASN A 385 -15.85 1.04 -3.85
N THR A 386 -15.30 2.26 -3.70
CA THR A 386 -16.09 3.49 -3.59
C THR A 386 -16.69 3.85 -4.96
N PRO A 387 -18.01 4.09 -5.03
CA PRO A 387 -18.65 4.50 -6.27
C PRO A 387 -17.98 5.73 -6.89
N GLY A 388 -17.56 5.62 -8.15
CA GLY A 388 -17.00 6.73 -8.92
C GLY A 388 -15.48 6.93 -8.76
N ASP A 389 -14.84 6.20 -7.83
CA ASP A 389 -13.38 6.16 -7.75
C ASP A 389 -12.82 5.44 -8.98
N SER A 390 -11.90 6.07 -9.71
CA SER A 390 -11.28 5.49 -10.89
C SER A 390 -10.52 4.20 -10.58
N ARG A 391 -10.04 4.03 -9.35
CA ARG A 391 -9.27 2.86 -8.89
C ARG A 391 -10.12 1.62 -8.64
N ALA A 392 -11.44 1.71 -8.80
CA ALA A 392 -12.39 0.63 -8.56
C ALA A 392 -12.49 -0.39 -9.72
N LEU A 393 -11.90 -0.10 -10.89
CA LEU A 393 -12.03 -0.96 -12.08
C LEU A 393 -11.24 -2.27 -11.94
N GLY A 394 -10.14 -2.26 -11.18
CA GLY A 394 -9.19 -3.37 -11.10
C GLY A 394 -8.46 -3.67 -12.41
N LEU A 395 -7.78 -4.81 -12.44
CA LEU A 395 -6.98 -5.27 -13.58
C LEU A 395 -7.82 -6.16 -14.51
N ILE A 396 -7.32 -6.37 -15.73
CA ILE A 396 -7.97 -7.22 -16.73
C ILE A 396 -7.09 -8.41 -17.11
N TYR A 397 -7.70 -9.53 -17.48
CA TYR A 397 -7.02 -10.81 -17.70
C TYR A 397 -7.51 -11.43 -18.99
N GLN A 398 -6.66 -12.14 -19.75
CA GLN A 398 -7.15 -13.03 -20.81
C GLN A 398 -7.54 -14.38 -20.20
N TRP A 399 -8.57 -15.03 -20.75
CA TRP A 399 -9.12 -16.24 -20.12
C TRP A 399 -8.07 -17.36 -20.03
N GLY A 400 -7.82 -17.88 -18.84
CA GLY A 400 -6.85 -18.94 -18.62
C GLY A 400 -5.40 -18.48 -18.37
N ARG A 401 -5.13 -17.16 -18.37
CA ARG A 401 -3.82 -16.58 -18.01
C ARG A 401 -3.83 -16.08 -16.57
N LYS A 402 -2.73 -16.25 -15.85
CA LYS A 402 -2.57 -15.73 -14.49
C LYS A 402 -2.08 -14.27 -14.46
N GLU A 403 -1.50 -13.81 -15.57
CA GLU A 403 -0.87 -12.49 -15.68
C GLU A 403 -1.94 -11.40 -15.90
N PRO A 404 -1.96 -10.33 -15.08
CA PRO A 404 -2.83 -9.20 -15.31
C PRO A 404 -2.29 -8.24 -16.38
N PHE A 405 -3.21 -7.48 -16.98
CA PHE A 405 -2.94 -6.28 -17.74
C PHE A 405 -3.58 -5.06 -17.07
N MET A 406 -2.94 -3.90 -17.25
CA MET A 406 -3.48 -2.64 -16.76
C MET A 406 -4.76 -2.24 -17.49
N ASN A 407 -5.68 -1.62 -16.76
CA ASN A 407 -6.90 -1.03 -17.31
C ASN A 407 -6.59 0.25 -18.10
N LYS A 408 -7.46 0.65 -19.03
CA LYS A 408 -7.27 1.84 -19.88
C LYS A 408 -7.01 3.12 -19.11
N ASN A 409 -7.62 3.22 -17.92
CA ASN A 409 -7.54 4.39 -17.06
C ASN A 409 -6.25 4.44 -16.22
N TYR A 410 -5.44 3.37 -16.25
CA TYR A 410 -4.21 3.23 -15.46
C TYR A 410 -2.95 3.26 -16.32
N ILE A 411 -3.11 3.41 -17.65
CA ILE A 411 -2.00 3.39 -18.59
C ILE A 411 -1.41 4.79 -18.70
N SER A 412 -0.12 4.92 -18.35
CA SER A 412 0.67 6.10 -18.68
C SER A 412 1.08 6.08 -20.16
N THR A 413 1.54 7.21 -20.69
CA THR A 413 1.96 7.33 -22.11
C THR A 413 3.15 6.45 -22.50
N ASP A 414 3.86 5.86 -21.53
CA ASP A 414 5.10 5.08 -21.70
C ASP A 414 4.95 3.58 -21.38
N ASP A 415 3.72 3.04 -21.41
CA ASP A 415 3.49 1.62 -21.12
C ASP A 415 4.08 0.68 -22.19
N ASN A 416 4.74 -0.40 -21.74
CA ASN A 416 5.48 -1.36 -22.57
C ASN A 416 4.62 -2.54 -23.06
N LEU A 417 3.28 -2.43 -22.97
CA LEU A 417 2.38 -3.49 -23.42
C LEU A 417 2.58 -3.80 -24.91
N GLN A 418 2.91 -5.05 -25.21
CA GLN A 418 3.13 -5.53 -26.58
C GLN A 418 1.90 -6.27 -27.09
N PHE A 419 1.67 -6.22 -28.40
CA PHE A 419 0.59 -6.94 -29.06
C PHE A 419 1.18 -7.90 -30.08
N ILE A 420 0.73 -9.16 -30.04
CA ILE A 420 1.13 -10.18 -31.01
C ILE A 420 -0.07 -11.02 -31.42
N THR A 421 -0.12 -11.45 -32.67
CA THR A 421 -1.14 -12.38 -33.14
C THR A 421 -0.75 -13.81 -32.75
N SER A 422 -1.69 -14.57 -32.20
CA SER A 422 -1.48 -15.97 -31.86
C SER A 422 -1.10 -16.79 -33.10
N ASN A 423 -0.22 -17.76 -32.88
CA ASN A 423 0.17 -18.79 -33.84
C ASN A 423 0.79 -19.95 -33.04
N ASN A 424 1.32 -20.97 -33.70
CA ASN A 424 1.94 -22.12 -33.05
C ASN A 424 3.19 -21.79 -32.19
N GLU A 425 3.77 -20.60 -32.32
CA GLU A 425 4.92 -20.13 -31.53
C GLU A 425 4.44 -19.28 -30.34
N TYR A 426 3.59 -18.28 -30.59
CA TYR A 426 3.19 -17.27 -29.61
C TYR A 426 1.92 -17.63 -28.83
N GLY A 427 1.05 -18.46 -29.43
CA GLY A 427 -0.22 -18.87 -28.84
C GLY A 427 -0.08 -20.08 -27.93
N THR A 428 0.92 -20.07 -27.04
CA THR A 428 1.22 -21.18 -26.13
C THR A 428 1.25 -20.69 -24.69
N VAL A 429 0.97 -21.59 -23.73
CA VAL A 429 1.07 -21.27 -22.30
C VAL A 429 2.50 -20.89 -21.92
N GLU A 430 3.50 -21.58 -22.49
CA GLU A 430 4.91 -21.28 -22.24
C GLU A 430 5.27 -19.86 -22.68
N TYR A 431 4.86 -19.45 -23.89
CA TYR A 431 5.10 -18.09 -24.37
C TYR A 431 4.38 -17.05 -23.49
N ALA A 432 3.12 -17.30 -23.12
CA ALA A 432 2.35 -16.40 -22.26
C ALA A 432 3.00 -16.19 -20.87
N ILE A 433 3.63 -17.22 -20.31
CA ILE A 433 4.39 -17.17 -19.06
C ILE A 433 5.69 -16.36 -19.23
N GLN A 434 6.42 -16.61 -20.32
CA GLN A 434 7.69 -15.93 -20.61
C GLN A 434 7.50 -14.45 -20.96
N HIS A 435 6.31 -14.08 -21.43
CA HIS A 435 5.97 -12.73 -21.91
C HIS A 435 4.71 -12.16 -21.23
N PRO A 436 4.78 -11.84 -19.92
CA PRO A 436 3.63 -11.37 -19.15
C PRO A 436 3.06 -10.02 -19.64
N LEU A 437 3.88 -9.18 -20.28
CA LEU A 437 3.48 -7.90 -20.86
C LEU A 437 3.10 -8.00 -22.35
N THR A 438 2.87 -9.21 -22.87
CA THR A 438 2.43 -9.42 -24.24
C THR A 438 0.97 -9.84 -24.27
N TYR A 439 0.14 -8.97 -24.83
CA TYR A 439 -1.24 -9.27 -25.19
C TYR A 439 -1.26 -10.13 -26.46
N ILE A 440 -1.77 -11.34 -26.36
CA ILE A 440 -1.80 -12.30 -27.46
C ILE A 440 -3.20 -12.25 -28.10
N CYS A 441 -3.31 -11.56 -29.23
CA CYS A 441 -4.54 -11.45 -30.01
C CYS A 441 -4.87 -12.78 -30.71
N GLY A 442 -6.14 -13.00 -31.04
CA GLY A 442 -6.58 -14.15 -31.80
C GLY A 442 -6.13 -14.13 -33.27
N HIS A 443 -5.84 -15.31 -33.81
CA HIS A 443 -5.28 -15.49 -35.16
C HIS A 443 -6.29 -15.41 -36.30
N THR A 444 -7.53 -15.89 -36.11
CA THR A 444 -8.53 -16.00 -37.19
C THR A 444 -9.91 -15.52 -36.76
N SER A 445 -10.68 -14.97 -37.71
CA SER A 445 -12.00 -14.36 -37.45
C SER A 445 -13.07 -15.34 -36.95
N PHE A 446 -12.78 -16.63 -36.89
CA PHE A 446 -13.71 -17.69 -36.49
C PHE A 446 -13.34 -18.37 -35.18
N VAL A 447 -12.08 -18.22 -34.72
CA VAL A 447 -11.54 -18.81 -33.48
C VAL A 447 -10.56 -17.80 -32.88
N LEU A 448 -11.08 -16.78 -32.19
CA LEU A 448 -10.24 -15.79 -31.51
C LEU A 448 -9.86 -16.30 -30.12
N ASP A 449 -8.94 -17.26 -30.12
CA ASP A 449 -8.24 -17.74 -28.94
C ASP A 449 -6.82 -17.18 -28.93
N TRP A 450 -6.32 -16.86 -27.73
CA TRP A 450 -4.92 -16.54 -27.58
C TRP A 450 -4.06 -17.80 -27.61
N TYR A 451 -4.66 -18.96 -27.24
CA TYR A 451 -4.02 -20.26 -27.30
C TYR A 451 -4.32 -20.92 -28.67
N ASP A 452 -3.34 -20.94 -29.58
CA ASP A 452 -3.51 -21.33 -30.99
C ASP A 452 -3.52 -22.86 -31.23
N ASP A 453 -3.30 -23.65 -30.20
CA ASP A 453 -3.48 -25.11 -30.26
C ASP A 453 -4.96 -25.48 -30.01
N THR A 454 -5.25 -26.74 -29.73
CA THR A 454 -6.60 -27.21 -29.40
C THR A 454 -7.10 -26.47 -28.15
N PRO A 455 -8.32 -25.87 -28.18
CA PRO A 455 -8.81 -25.03 -27.08
C PRO A 455 -8.66 -25.72 -25.72
N ASN A 456 -7.85 -25.12 -24.84
CA ASN A 456 -7.52 -25.74 -23.56
C ASN A 456 -8.49 -25.28 -22.47
N ASN A 457 -9.56 -26.05 -22.27
CA ASN A 457 -10.61 -25.75 -21.30
C ASN A 457 -10.19 -26.01 -19.84
N THR A 458 -8.97 -26.48 -19.60
CA THR A 458 -8.47 -26.79 -18.24
C THR A 458 -7.67 -25.64 -17.64
N LEU A 459 -7.43 -24.57 -18.42
CA LEU A 459 -6.66 -23.42 -17.96
C LEU A 459 -7.33 -22.73 -16.77
N TRP A 460 -8.64 -22.51 -16.82
CA TRP A 460 -9.48 -22.21 -15.65
C TRP A 460 -10.65 -23.20 -15.59
N SER A 461 -11.03 -23.61 -14.38
CA SER A 461 -12.11 -24.59 -14.16
C SER A 461 -12.82 -24.33 -12.83
N GLU A 462 -13.91 -25.05 -12.57
CA GLU A 462 -14.67 -24.99 -11.30
C GLU A 462 -13.79 -25.23 -10.06
N THR A 463 -12.81 -26.12 -10.20
CA THR A 463 -11.72 -26.27 -9.24
C THR A 463 -10.62 -25.29 -9.61
N LYS A 464 -10.08 -24.59 -8.62
CA LYS A 464 -8.98 -23.65 -8.83
C LYS A 464 -7.81 -24.35 -9.51
N SER A 465 -7.48 -23.88 -10.72
CA SER A 465 -6.39 -24.43 -11.51
C SER A 465 -5.07 -23.75 -11.13
N LYS A 466 -3.95 -24.30 -11.62
CA LYS A 466 -2.65 -23.65 -11.44
C LYS A 466 -2.50 -22.29 -12.12
N TYR A 467 -3.38 -21.94 -13.07
CA TYR A 467 -3.37 -20.66 -13.77
C TYR A 467 -4.47 -19.70 -13.28
N ASP A 468 -5.27 -20.10 -12.30
CA ASP A 468 -6.25 -19.20 -11.69
C ASP A 468 -5.50 -18.00 -11.05
N PRO A 469 -5.83 -16.74 -11.43
CA PRO A 469 -5.10 -15.56 -10.96
C PRO A 469 -5.46 -15.16 -9.52
N SER A 470 -6.42 -15.81 -8.89
CA SER A 470 -7.02 -15.35 -7.63
C SER A 470 -6.11 -15.62 -6.41
N PRO A 471 -6.23 -14.80 -5.34
CA PRO A 471 -5.52 -15.01 -4.09
C PRO A 471 -5.80 -16.36 -3.41
N VAL A 472 -5.00 -16.72 -2.41
CA VAL A 472 -5.20 -17.94 -1.60
C VAL A 472 -6.63 -17.99 -1.04
N GLY A 473 -7.36 -19.09 -1.26
CA GLY A 473 -8.73 -19.28 -0.78
C GLY A 473 -9.82 -18.63 -1.64
N TRP A 474 -9.46 -18.08 -2.80
CA TRP A 474 -10.35 -17.43 -3.76
C TRP A 474 -10.10 -17.96 -5.18
N LYS A 475 -11.10 -17.95 -6.05
CA LYS A 475 -11.00 -18.45 -7.43
C LYS A 475 -11.84 -17.65 -8.44
N VAL A 476 -11.61 -17.90 -9.72
CA VAL A 476 -12.47 -17.38 -10.80
C VAL A 476 -13.88 -17.95 -10.65
N PRO A 477 -14.93 -17.12 -10.75
CA PRO A 477 -16.30 -17.56 -10.53
C PRO A 477 -16.81 -18.51 -11.63
N SER A 478 -17.73 -19.39 -11.25
CA SER A 478 -18.54 -20.15 -12.21
C SER A 478 -19.65 -19.29 -12.81
N GLU A 479 -20.35 -19.84 -13.81
CA GLU A 479 -21.51 -19.15 -14.41
C GLU A 479 -22.63 -18.87 -13.40
N ASP A 480 -22.80 -19.77 -12.42
CA ASP A 480 -23.90 -19.73 -11.48
C ASP A 480 -23.82 -18.54 -10.51
N VAL A 481 -22.60 -18.04 -10.25
CA VAL A 481 -22.35 -16.86 -9.40
C VAL A 481 -23.15 -15.64 -9.89
N TRP A 482 -23.30 -15.51 -11.21
CA TRP A 482 -23.92 -14.34 -11.82
C TRP A 482 -25.37 -14.55 -12.27
N ALA A 483 -25.90 -15.78 -12.19
CA ALA A 483 -27.13 -16.20 -12.88
C ALA A 483 -28.44 -15.49 -12.47
N ASN A 484 -28.41 -14.60 -11.47
CA ASN A 484 -29.61 -13.92 -10.95
C ASN A 484 -29.44 -12.40 -10.83
N PHE A 485 -28.45 -11.80 -11.48
CA PHE A 485 -28.28 -10.35 -11.41
C PHE A 485 -29.44 -9.59 -12.09
N PRO A 486 -29.70 -8.33 -11.71
CA PRO A 486 -30.81 -7.55 -12.23
C PRO A 486 -30.68 -7.32 -13.75
N ASN A 487 -31.64 -7.85 -14.51
CA ASN A 487 -31.78 -7.60 -15.94
C ASN A 487 -32.76 -6.44 -16.21
N ASP A 488 -32.47 -5.29 -15.60
CA ASP A 488 -33.19 -4.04 -15.79
C ASP A 488 -32.24 -2.85 -15.58
N ASN A 489 -32.77 -1.63 -15.68
CA ASN A 489 -32.02 -0.39 -15.47
C ASN A 489 -32.05 0.09 -14.00
N THR A 490 -32.43 -0.76 -13.05
CA THR A 490 -32.42 -0.37 -11.62
C THR A 490 -31.00 -0.34 -11.08
N GLY A 491 -30.75 0.59 -10.15
CA GLY A 491 -29.43 0.77 -9.55
C GLY A 491 -28.36 1.40 -10.46
N TYR A 492 -28.67 1.73 -11.73
CA TYR A 492 -27.73 2.45 -12.58
C TYR A 492 -27.42 3.84 -12.03
N ASP A 493 -26.14 4.08 -11.76
CA ASP A 493 -25.58 5.34 -11.30
C ASP A 493 -24.78 5.96 -12.45
N ALA A 494 -25.44 6.85 -13.19
CA ALA A 494 -24.82 7.56 -14.31
C ALA A 494 -23.71 8.52 -13.85
N THR A 495 -23.79 9.04 -12.62
CA THR A 495 -22.81 10.01 -12.10
C THR A 495 -21.49 9.31 -11.79
N ASN A 496 -21.58 8.17 -11.11
CA ASN A 496 -20.40 7.40 -10.73
C ASN A 496 -20.04 6.31 -11.75
N LYS A 497 -20.71 6.27 -12.90
CA LYS A 497 -20.52 5.28 -13.96
C LYS A 497 -20.53 3.85 -13.42
N GLY A 498 -21.56 3.50 -12.67
CA GLY A 498 -21.66 2.18 -12.03
C GLY A 498 -23.09 1.68 -11.89
N LYS A 499 -23.24 0.52 -11.29
CA LYS A 499 -24.54 -0.08 -10.96
C LYS A 499 -24.52 -0.63 -9.55
N LEU A 500 -25.45 -0.17 -8.72
CA LEU A 500 -25.72 -0.75 -7.42
C LEU A 500 -26.60 -1.98 -7.58
N ILE A 501 -26.10 -3.12 -7.14
CA ILE A 501 -26.83 -4.38 -7.05
C ILE A 501 -27.44 -4.43 -5.66
N ASP A 502 -28.76 -4.29 -5.57
CA ASP A 502 -29.45 -4.19 -4.28
C ASP A 502 -29.61 -5.54 -3.55
N GLU A 503 -30.19 -5.45 -2.35
CA GLU A 503 -30.44 -6.54 -1.40
C GLU A 503 -31.26 -7.71 -1.94
N ARG A 504 -31.94 -7.55 -3.08
CA ARG A 504 -32.66 -8.66 -3.74
C ARG A 504 -31.70 -9.65 -4.40
N TYR A 505 -30.49 -9.22 -4.71
CA TYR A 505 -29.52 -9.94 -5.54
C TYR A 505 -28.14 -10.06 -4.90
N SER A 506 -27.80 -9.15 -3.99
CA SER A 506 -26.54 -9.11 -3.25
C SER A 506 -26.78 -8.75 -1.79
N ASN A 507 -26.17 -9.45 -0.85
CA ASN A 507 -26.18 -9.09 0.56
C ASN A 507 -24.75 -8.97 1.11
N PRO A 508 -24.28 -7.76 1.48
CA PRO A 508 -24.97 -6.47 1.37
C PRO A 508 -25.14 -6.06 -0.11
N PRO A 509 -25.87 -4.96 -0.39
CA PRO A 509 -25.83 -4.33 -1.70
C PRO A 509 -24.38 -4.06 -2.14
N THR A 510 -24.03 -4.45 -3.38
CA THR A 510 -22.68 -4.28 -3.91
C THR A 510 -22.71 -3.37 -5.11
N TRP A 511 -21.71 -2.48 -5.22
CA TRP A 511 -21.56 -1.62 -6.38
C TRP A 511 -20.60 -2.24 -7.40
N ILE A 512 -20.96 -2.11 -8.69
CA ILE A 512 -20.19 -2.57 -9.83
C ILE A 512 -19.83 -1.35 -10.68
N PRO A 513 -18.54 -1.05 -10.92
CA PRO A 513 -18.17 -0.01 -11.89
C PRO A 513 -18.62 -0.46 -13.30
N LEU A 514 -18.94 0.47 -14.21
CA LEU A 514 -19.47 0.18 -15.55
C LEU A 514 -18.66 0.87 -16.69
N ASP A 515 -17.34 1.05 -16.56
CA ASP A 515 -16.49 1.60 -17.64
C ASP A 515 -15.30 0.65 -17.91
N ASN A 516 -15.60 -0.64 -17.97
CA ASN A 516 -14.62 -1.72 -17.78
C ASN A 516 -14.88 -2.94 -18.67
N ASP A 517 -15.30 -2.70 -19.91
CA ASP A 517 -15.54 -3.77 -20.90
C ASP A 517 -14.23 -4.33 -21.52
N GLY A 518 -13.07 -3.83 -21.09
CA GLY A 518 -11.77 -4.46 -21.37
C GLY A 518 -11.24 -4.25 -22.80
N ARG A 519 -10.37 -5.17 -23.25
CA ARG A 519 -9.73 -5.18 -24.57
C ARG A 519 -10.32 -6.24 -25.47
N GLU A 520 -10.53 -5.91 -26.74
CA GLU A 520 -11.08 -6.86 -27.72
C GLU A 520 -10.02 -7.85 -28.24
N ALA A 521 -10.46 -8.90 -28.93
CA ALA A 521 -9.67 -10.10 -29.18
C ALA A 521 -8.75 -10.03 -30.42
N TRP A 522 -8.97 -9.12 -31.36
CA TRP A 522 -8.34 -9.08 -32.68
C TRP A 522 -7.06 -8.24 -32.73
N GLN A 523 -7.13 -7.02 -32.24
CA GLN A 523 -6.09 -6.01 -32.18
C GLN A 523 -5.78 -5.59 -30.74
N GLY A 524 -6.60 -6.01 -29.77
CA GLY A 524 -6.44 -5.60 -28.37
C GLY A 524 -6.95 -4.19 -28.10
N ASP A 525 -7.77 -3.64 -29.01
CA ASP A 525 -8.35 -2.31 -28.86
C ASP A 525 -9.28 -2.22 -27.64
N TRP A 526 -9.34 -1.04 -27.04
CA TRP A 526 -10.23 -0.80 -25.91
C TRP A 526 -11.69 -0.83 -26.33
N GLN A 527 -12.49 -1.57 -25.57
CA GLN A 527 -13.94 -1.52 -25.66
C GLN A 527 -14.46 -0.39 -24.73
N SER A 528 -15.40 0.41 -25.23
CA SER A 528 -16.01 1.49 -24.44
C SER A 528 -17.53 1.38 -24.47
N GLU A 529 -18.07 0.75 -23.43
CA GLU A 529 -19.50 0.70 -23.18
C GLU A 529 -19.74 0.96 -21.69
N ASN A 530 -20.94 1.44 -21.34
CA ASN A 530 -21.38 1.59 -19.94
C ASN A 530 -21.67 0.20 -19.33
N ALA A 531 -20.64 -0.63 -19.27
CA ALA A 531 -20.70 -2.01 -18.83
C ALA A 531 -19.38 -2.49 -18.18
N THR A 532 -19.51 -3.59 -17.45
CA THR A 532 -18.41 -4.45 -17.04
C THR A 532 -18.73 -5.87 -17.40
N THR A 533 -17.78 -6.53 -18.04
CA THR A 533 -17.84 -7.95 -18.34
C THR A 533 -16.90 -8.70 -17.40
N PHE A 534 -17.40 -9.79 -16.82
CA PHE A 534 -16.68 -10.66 -15.91
C PHE A 534 -16.43 -12.03 -16.53
N TRP A 535 -15.21 -12.53 -16.36
CA TRP A 535 -14.90 -13.90 -16.69
C TRP A 535 -15.67 -14.90 -15.84
N THR A 536 -15.93 -16.07 -16.44
CA THR A 536 -16.37 -17.27 -15.72
C THR A 536 -15.51 -18.47 -16.12
N THR A 537 -15.63 -19.56 -15.38
CA THR A 537 -15.02 -20.87 -15.71
C THR A 537 -15.81 -21.66 -16.76
N LYS A 538 -16.99 -21.18 -17.21
CA LYS A 538 -17.84 -21.94 -18.12
C LYS A 538 -17.34 -21.89 -19.56
N THR A 539 -16.74 -22.99 -20.01
CA THR A 539 -16.32 -23.12 -21.42
C THR A 539 -17.49 -23.52 -22.34
N GLY A 540 -17.56 -22.88 -23.51
CA GLY A 540 -18.47 -23.24 -24.60
C GLY A 540 -17.84 -24.19 -25.62
N SER A 541 -18.48 -24.36 -26.78
CA SER A 541 -17.89 -25.10 -27.91
C SER A 541 -16.79 -24.29 -28.59
N GLY A 542 -15.69 -24.93 -29.00
CA GLY A 542 -14.54 -24.25 -29.61
C GLY A 542 -13.82 -23.33 -28.60
N SER A 543 -13.41 -22.15 -29.06
CA SER A 543 -12.67 -21.16 -28.25
C SER A 543 -13.56 -20.15 -27.53
N PHE A 544 -14.82 -20.52 -27.29
CA PHE A 544 -15.74 -19.68 -26.54
C PHE A 544 -15.72 -20.00 -25.05
N VAL A 545 -15.90 -18.96 -24.25
CA VAL A 545 -16.16 -19.01 -22.81
C VAL A 545 -17.34 -18.11 -22.55
N TYR A 546 -18.26 -18.54 -21.71
CA TYR A 546 -19.35 -17.67 -21.35
C TYR A 546 -18.93 -16.63 -20.31
N VAL A 547 -19.39 -15.41 -20.50
CA VAL A 547 -19.10 -14.26 -19.64
C VAL A 547 -20.38 -13.68 -19.09
N SER A 548 -20.26 -13.02 -17.94
CA SER A 548 -21.35 -12.26 -17.34
C SER A 548 -21.12 -10.78 -17.60
N ARG A 549 -22.02 -10.14 -18.32
CA ARG A 549 -21.94 -8.71 -18.62
C ARG A 549 -23.04 -7.95 -17.93
N ILE A 550 -22.64 -6.99 -17.10
CA ILE A 550 -23.54 -6.07 -16.43
C ILE A 550 -23.41 -4.73 -17.16
N SER A 551 -24.50 -4.24 -17.74
CA SER A 551 -24.59 -2.89 -18.30
C SER A 551 -25.53 -2.02 -17.46
N ASN A 552 -25.59 -0.74 -17.83
CA ASN A 552 -26.56 0.20 -17.28
C ASN A 552 -27.99 -0.35 -17.30
N ASP A 553 -28.43 -0.93 -18.41
CA ASP A 553 -29.83 -1.30 -18.66
C ASP A 553 -30.15 -2.79 -18.60
N SER A 554 -29.14 -3.66 -18.56
CA SER A 554 -29.34 -5.10 -18.65
C SER A 554 -28.24 -5.90 -17.96
N HIS A 555 -28.54 -7.17 -17.74
CA HIS A 555 -27.56 -8.20 -17.43
C HIS A 555 -27.67 -9.25 -18.52
N SER A 556 -26.56 -9.57 -19.16
CA SER A 556 -26.50 -10.54 -20.24
C SER A 556 -25.43 -11.58 -20.01
N TYR A 557 -25.74 -12.79 -20.47
CA TYR A 557 -24.85 -13.93 -20.43
C TYR A 557 -24.67 -14.44 -21.86
N PHE A 558 -23.44 -14.44 -22.34
CA PHE A 558 -23.14 -14.79 -23.73
C PHE A 558 -21.73 -15.36 -23.89
N ALA A 559 -21.50 -16.00 -25.03
CA ALA A 559 -20.20 -16.56 -25.38
C ALA A 559 -19.24 -15.45 -25.85
N HIS A 560 -18.05 -15.42 -25.25
CA HIS A 560 -16.96 -14.51 -25.60
C HIS A 560 -15.71 -15.29 -26.05
N TYR A 561 -14.90 -14.63 -26.86
CA TYR A 561 -13.56 -15.07 -27.27
C TYR A 561 -12.55 -15.01 -26.13
N ARG A 562 -11.70 -16.02 -25.99
CA ARG A 562 -10.70 -16.14 -24.91
C ARG A 562 -9.56 -15.13 -25.00
N ALA A 563 -9.28 -14.62 -26.20
CA ALA A 563 -8.24 -13.61 -26.42
C ALA A 563 -8.60 -12.20 -25.94
N VAL A 564 -9.86 -11.95 -25.55
CA VAL A 564 -10.24 -10.69 -24.88
C VAL A 564 -9.56 -10.58 -23.52
N ALA A 565 -9.33 -9.36 -23.03
CA ALA A 565 -9.01 -9.15 -21.62
C ALA A 565 -10.09 -8.34 -20.91
N ILE A 566 -10.67 -8.94 -19.88
CA ILE A 566 -11.75 -8.34 -19.06
C ILE A 566 -11.53 -8.66 -17.58
N SER A 567 -12.39 -8.14 -16.72
CA SER A 567 -12.22 -8.19 -15.27
C SER A 567 -12.56 -9.55 -14.66
N ILE A 568 -12.02 -9.77 -13.47
CA ILE A 568 -12.38 -10.88 -12.59
C ILE A 568 -12.84 -10.29 -11.27
N ARG A 569 -13.94 -10.81 -10.74
CA ARG A 569 -14.35 -10.63 -9.35
C ARG A 569 -14.42 -12.01 -8.72
N CYS A 570 -13.46 -12.30 -7.86
CA CYS A 570 -13.25 -13.64 -7.36
C CYS A 570 -14.40 -14.09 -6.45
N VAL A 571 -14.63 -15.40 -6.44
CA VAL A 571 -15.54 -16.09 -5.50
C VAL A 571 -14.71 -16.92 -4.52
N LYS A 572 -15.22 -17.14 -3.31
CA LYS A 572 -14.58 -18.02 -2.33
C LYS A 572 -14.49 -19.45 -2.90
N GLU A 573 -13.36 -20.12 -2.66
CA GLU A 573 -13.04 -21.45 -3.21
C GLU A 573 -14.05 -22.56 -2.86
#